data_AF-A0A3D4M518-F1
#
_entry.id   AF-A0A3D4M518-F1
#
_cell.length_a   1.000
_cell.length_b   1.000
_cell.length_c   1.000
_cell.angle_alpha   90.00
_cell.angle_beta   90.00
_cell.angle_gamma   90.00
#
_symmetry.space_group_name_H-M   'P 1'
#
loop_
_entity.id
_entity.type
_entity.pdbx_description
1 polymer ?
#
loop_
_entity_poly.entity_id
_entity_poly.type
_entity_poly.pdbx_seq_one_letter_code
_entity_poly.pdbx_strand_id
1 'polypeptide(L)'
;MEGILLIGLISVGGLGLLTALAFLFHGFVKKRSENVKTGFLLLILPGICAAIIFWWYGAIVPEGKQRTQMQLSGTYVAVIPEDGTDTEEMLTGCYKLTLFPDGCFKLDDTPGLSYSGSGTWDTEWIDGQFVLYAPEKTIIATGMPSDYEITINGVIFRKSAPCQ
;
A
#
# COMPACT_ATOMS: atom_id res chain seq x y z
N MET A 1 12.58 -5.84 1.21
CA MET A 1 13.02 -6.69 2.36
C MET A 1 11.85 -7.35 3.08
N GLU A 2 10.72 -6.67 3.25
CA GLU A 2 9.52 -7.20 3.93
C GLU A 2 8.99 -8.52 3.33
N GLY A 3 8.88 -8.62 1.99
CA GLY A 3 8.42 -9.84 1.34
C GLY A 3 9.27 -11.09 1.62
N ILE A 4 10.59 -10.93 1.76
CA ILE A 4 11.49 -12.05 2.09
C ILE A 4 11.26 -12.52 3.53
N LEU A 5 11.08 -11.59 4.47
CA LEU A 5 10.77 -11.91 5.86
C LEU A 5 9.40 -12.62 5.98
N LEU A 6 8.39 -12.13 5.26
CA LEU A 6 7.08 -12.78 5.22
C LEU A 6 7.16 -14.20 4.65
N ILE A 7 7.80 -14.36 3.48
CA ILE A 7 8.00 -15.67 2.87
C ILE A 7 8.76 -16.60 3.81
N GLY A 8 9.79 -16.09 4.50
CA GLY A 8 10.53 -16.83 5.52
C GLY A 8 9.65 -17.29 6.67
N LEU A 9 8.86 -16.40 7.26
CA LEU A 9 7.95 -16.71 8.37
C LEU A 9 6.86 -17.71 7.96
N ILE A 10 6.27 -17.55 6.78
CA ILE A 10 5.28 -18.49 6.23
C ILE A 10 5.92 -19.85 5.96
N SER A 11 7.14 -19.88 5.42
CA SER A 11 7.83 -21.14 5.11
C SER A 11 8.20 -21.89 6.39
N VAL A 12 8.83 -21.22 7.36
CA VAL A 12 9.23 -21.80 8.64
C VAL A 12 7.99 -22.20 9.46
N GLY A 13 6.98 -21.33 9.54
CA GLY A 13 5.73 -21.62 10.22
C GLY A 13 4.96 -22.77 9.56
N GLY A 14 4.84 -22.77 8.23
CA GLY A 14 4.17 -23.83 7.48
C GLY A 14 4.84 -25.19 7.65
N LEU A 15 6.17 -25.27 7.54
CA LEU A 15 6.92 -26.50 7.79
C LEU A 15 6.79 -26.95 9.25
N GLY A 16 6.86 -26.02 10.21
CA GLY A 16 6.63 -26.31 11.64
C GLY A 16 5.23 -26.86 11.90
N LEU A 17 4.21 -26.32 11.24
CA LEU A 17 2.84 -26.80 11.36
C LEU A 17 2.67 -28.20 10.80
N LEU A 18 3.21 -28.48 9.60
CA LEU A 18 3.13 -29.80 8.98
C LEU A 18 3.81 -30.87 9.84
N THR A 19 4.98 -30.57 10.40
CA THR A 19 5.68 -31.50 11.29
C THR A 19 4.91 -31.72 12.59
N ALA A 20 4.37 -30.66 13.22
CA ALA A 20 3.53 -30.77 14.40
C ALA A 20 2.29 -31.65 14.17
N LEU A 21 1.60 -31.45 13.04
CA LEU A 21 0.44 -32.25 12.64
C LEU A 21 0.80 -33.72 12.40
N ALA A 22 1.95 -34.01 11.80
CA ALA A 22 2.42 -35.38 11.62
C ALA A 22 2.66 -36.10 12.96
N PHE A 23 3.27 -35.42 13.95
CA PHE A 23 3.47 -35.95 15.29
C PHE A 23 2.15 -36.17 16.03
N LEU A 24 1.22 -35.21 15.95
CA LEU A 24 -0.11 -35.33 16.54
C LEU A 24 -0.89 -36.50 15.93
N PHE A 25 -0.95 -36.58 14.60
CA PHE A 25 -1.64 -37.64 13.90
C PHE A 25 -1.07 -39.01 14.26
N HIS A 26 0.25 -39.16 14.21
CA HIS A 26 0.92 -40.40 14.62
C HIS A 26 0.67 -40.72 16.10
N GLY A 27 0.68 -39.72 16.97
CA GLY A 27 0.40 -39.85 18.40
C GLY A 27 -1.03 -40.32 18.69
N PHE A 28 -2.03 -39.77 18.01
CA PHE A 28 -3.43 -40.19 18.15
C PHE A 28 -3.66 -41.59 17.61
N VAL A 29 -3.14 -41.92 16.42
CA VAL A 29 -3.30 -43.25 15.80
C VAL A 29 -2.63 -44.34 16.66
N LYS A 30 -1.43 -44.08 17.17
CA LYS A 30 -0.69 -45.05 18.00
C LYS A 30 -1.01 -44.94 19.50
N LYS A 31 -1.93 -44.05 19.90
CA LYS A 31 -2.26 -43.74 21.30
C LYS A 31 -1.01 -43.47 22.18
N ARG A 32 0.04 -42.86 21.61
CA ARG A 32 1.27 -42.52 22.33
C ARG A 32 1.20 -41.08 22.84
N SER A 33 1.09 -40.93 24.15
CA SER A 33 1.00 -39.62 24.82
C SER A 33 2.25 -38.75 24.61
N GLU A 34 3.44 -39.35 24.48
CA GLU A 34 4.70 -38.64 24.20
C GLU A 34 4.64 -37.89 22.86
N ASN A 35 4.22 -38.57 21.78
CA ASN A 35 4.11 -37.96 20.46
C ASN A 35 3.05 -36.84 20.41
N VAL A 36 1.96 -37.00 21.16
CA VAL A 36 0.94 -35.95 21.30
C VAL A 36 1.52 -34.73 22.02
N LYS A 37 2.26 -34.91 23.12
CA LYS A 37 2.92 -33.80 23.83
C LYS A 37 3.93 -33.07 22.94
N THR A 38 4.78 -33.81 22.24
CA THR A 38 5.75 -33.23 21.31
C THR A 38 5.06 -32.48 20.18
N GLY A 39 3.97 -33.03 19.63
CA GLY A 39 3.17 -32.36 18.61
C GLY A 39 2.60 -31.02 19.09
N PHE A 40 2.05 -30.95 20.31
CA PHE A 40 1.58 -29.68 20.88
C PHE A 40 2.73 -28.69 21.15
N LEU A 41 3.89 -29.18 21.61
CA LEU A 41 5.08 -28.33 21.79
C LEU A 41 5.54 -27.74 20.45
N LEU A 42 5.52 -28.53 19.39
CA LEU A 42 5.88 -28.10 18.05
C LEU A 42 4.91 -27.09 17.45
N LEU A 43 3.65 -27.03 17.91
CA LEU A 43 2.69 -25.99 17.50
C LEU A 43 3.04 -24.58 18.01
N ILE A 44 3.92 -24.46 19.01
CA ILE A 44 4.34 -23.15 19.53
C ILE A 44 5.05 -22.34 18.42
N LEU A 45 5.93 -22.98 17.65
CA LEU A 45 6.68 -22.32 16.57
C LEU A 45 5.77 -21.71 15.48
N PRO A 46 4.87 -22.46 14.81
CA PRO A 46 3.94 -21.89 13.85
C PRO A 46 3.00 -20.87 14.49
N GLY A 47 2.61 -21.07 15.76
CA GLY A 47 1.81 -20.09 16.51
C GLY A 47 2.52 -18.74 16.65
N ILE A 48 3.81 -18.74 17.01
CA ILE A 48 4.63 -17.52 17.10
C ILE A 48 4.77 -16.87 15.72
N CYS A 49 5.08 -17.64 14.68
CA CYS A 49 5.19 -17.10 13.31
C CYS A 49 3.88 -16.43 12.87
N ALA A 50 2.74 -17.07 13.10
CA ALA A 50 1.43 -16.52 12.78
C ALA A 50 1.13 -15.25 13.59
N ALA A 51 1.46 -15.23 14.89
CA ALA A 51 1.27 -14.06 15.74
C ALA A 51 2.09 -12.85 15.27
N ILE A 52 3.36 -13.07 14.87
CA ILE A 52 4.21 -12.01 14.33
C ILE A 52 3.62 -11.44 13.03
N ILE A 53 3.20 -12.31 12.10
CA ILE A 53 2.57 -11.89 10.84
C ILE A 53 1.30 -11.09 11.13
N PHE A 54 0.43 -11.61 12.00
CA PHE A 54 -0.82 -10.94 12.37
C PHE A 54 -0.57 -9.57 12.99
N TRP A 55 0.39 -9.46 13.92
CA TRP A 55 0.74 -8.20 14.54
C TRP A 55 1.33 -7.19 13.53
N TRP A 56 2.19 -7.66 12.62
CA TRP A 56 2.80 -6.81 11.60
C TRP A 56 1.75 -6.21 10.66
N TYR A 57 0.90 -7.05 10.06
CA TYR A 57 -0.12 -6.61 9.11
C TYR A 57 -1.35 -5.99 9.76
N GLY A 58 -1.62 -6.31 11.04
CA GLY A 58 -2.75 -5.77 11.79
C GLY A 58 -2.47 -4.43 12.47
N ALA A 59 -1.21 -4.15 12.86
CA ALA A 59 -0.86 -2.94 13.58
C ALA A 59 0.16 -2.07 12.82
N ILE A 60 1.32 -2.64 12.46
CA ILE A 60 2.43 -1.85 11.89
C ILE A 60 2.09 -1.33 10.50
N VAL A 61 1.58 -2.19 9.61
CA VAL A 61 1.26 -1.80 8.23
C VAL A 61 0.18 -0.70 8.18
N PRO A 62 -0.96 -0.81 8.91
CA PRO A 62 -1.94 0.26 8.96
C PRO A 62 -1.40 1.57 9.53
N GLU A 63 -0.62 1.54 10.61
CA GLU A 63 -0.02 2.75 11.19
C GLU A 63 0.96 3.42 10.23
N GLY A 64 1.81 2.64 9.56
CA GLY A 64 2.75 3.15 8.55
C GLY A 64 2.01 3.83 7.40
N LYS A 65 0.99 3.17 6.85
CA LYS A 65 0.13 3.71 5.80
C LYS A 65 -0.52 5.02 6.23
N GLN A 66 -1.10 5.09 7.43
CA GLN A 66 -1.73 6.30 7.94
C GLN A 66 -0.73 7.46 8.06
N ARG A 67 0.49 7.19 8.54
CA ARG A 67 1.55 8.21 8.63
C ARG A 67 1.95 8.73 7.25
N THR A 68 2.14 7.86 6.26
CA THR A 68 2.47 8.28 4.89
C THR A 68 1.32 9.05 4.26
N GLN A 69 0.07 8.61 4.46
CA GLN A 69 -1.09 9.35 3.97
C GLN A 69 -1.14 10.75 4.57
N MET A 70 -0.90 10.91 5.87
CA MET A 70 -0.81 12.23 6.51
C MET A 70 0.33 13.09 5.94
N GLN A 71 1.49 12.52 5.66
CA GLN A 71 2.63 13.26 5.11
C GLN A 71 2.39 13.74 3.67
N LEU A 72 1.79 12.89 2.83
CA LEU A 72 1.51 13.21 1.44
C LEU A 72 0.25 14.07 1.27
N SER A 73 -0.69 14.03 2.23
CA SER A 73 -1.88 14.88 2.19
C SER A 73 -1.55 16.35 1.98
N GLY A 74 -2.40 17.03 1.21
CA GLY A 74 -2.20 18.41 0.83
C GLY A 74 -2.86 18.77 -0.50
N THR A 75 -2.72 20.02 -0.88
CA THR A 75 -3.16 20.51 -2.19
C THR A 75 -1.95 20.69 -3.10
N TYR A 76 -2.08 20.15 -4.29
CA TYR A 76 -1.11 20.20 -5.37
C TYR A 76 -1.69 20.99 -6.53
N VAL A 77 -0.85 21.68 -7.27
CA VAL A 77 -1.24 22.50 -8.43
C VAL A 77 -0.54 21.98 -9.67
N ALA A 78 -1.26 21.85 -10.77
CA ALA A 78 -0.69 21.44 -12.05
C ALA A 78 0.37 22.46 -12.53
N VAL A 79 1.51 21.97 -13.03
CA VAL A 79 2.64 22.78 -13.50
C VAL A 79 2.95 22.41 -14.95
N ILE A 80 3.25 23.42 -15.76
CA ILE A 80 3.67 23.27 -17.16
C ILE A 80 5.16 22.90 -17.19
N PRO A 81 5.59 21.85 -17.92
CA PRO A 81 7.01 21.55 -18.11
C PRO A 81 7.74 22.73 -18.80
N GLU A 82 8.90 23.14 -18.29
CA GLU A 82 9.68 24.27 -18.84
C GLU A 82 10.17 24.04 -20.28
N ASP A 83 10.25 22.78 -20.74
CA ASP A 83 10.79 22.39 -22.06
C ASP A 83 9.79 22.47 -23.22
N GLY A 84 8.79 23.37 -23.11
CA GLY A 84 8.07 23.96 -24.25
C GLY A 84 7.48 23.00 -25.31
N THR A 85 7.21 21.74 -24.96
CA THR A 85 6.71 20.74 -25.92
C THR A 85 5.20 20.70 -25.88
N ASP A 86 4.58 21.47 -26.77
CA ASP A 86 3.33 21.24 -27.51
C ASP A 86 2.26 20.35 -26.85
N THR A 87 1.88 20.65 -25.61
CA THR A 87 0.50 20.43 -25.16
C THR A 87 -0.21 21.77 -25.27
N GLU A 88 -0.48 22.17 -26.51
CA GLU A 88 -1.09 23.44 -26.94
C GLU A 88 -2.58 23.60 -26.55
N GLU A 89 -2.93 23.27 -25.31
CA GLU A 89 -3.90 24.04 -24.54
C GLU A 89 -3.25 24.30 -23.19
N MET A 90 -2.31 25.25 -23.20
CA MET A 90 -1.55 25.68 -22.01
C MET A 90 -2.50 25.75 -20.82
N LEU A 91 -2.16 25.02 -19.75
CA LEU A 91 -2.77 25.09 -18.42
C LEU A 91 -2.68 26.53 -17.91
N THR A 92 -3.56 27.40 -18.40
CA THR A 92 -3.69 28.82 -18.05
C THR A 92 -4.59 29.01 -16.82
N GLY A 93 -5.08 27.91 -16.27
CA GLY A 93 -5.88 27.83 -15.05
C GLY A 93 -5.11 27.19 -13.91
N CYS A 94 -5.54 27.50 -12.68
CA CYS A 94 -4.99 26.85 -11.49
C CYS A 94 -5.77 25.56 -11.20
N TYR A 95 -5.31 24.45 -11.77
CA TYR A 95 -5.91 23.13 -11.59
C TYR A 95 -5.33 22.42 -10.38
N LYS A 96 -6.19 21.93 -9.49
CA LYS A 96 -5.78 21.39 -8.20
C LYS A 96 -6.08 19.89 -8.07
N LEU A 97 -5.15 19.22 -7.42
CA LEU A 97 -5.33 17.90 -6.83
C LEU A 97 -5.23 18.05 -5.32
N THR A 98 -6.29 17.74 -4.59
CA THR A 98 -6.29 17.71 -3.12
C THR A 98 -6.31 16.26 -2.67
N LEU A 99 -5.28 15.85 -1.94
CA LEU A 99 -5.20 14.57 -1.23
C LEU A 99 -5.59 14.77 0.23
N PHE A 100 -6.63 14.09 0.68
CA PHE A 100 -7.11 14.12 2.06
C PHE A 100 -6.49 12.99 2.89
N PRO A 101 -6.26 13.21 4.20
CA PRO A 101 -5.58 12.25 5.09
C PRO A 101 -6.42 11.01 5.42
N ASP A 102 -7.70 11.03 5.08
CA ASP A 102 -8.60 9.88 5.18
C ASP A 102 -8.52 8.94 3.96
N GLY A 103 -7.65 9.25 2.99
CA GLY A 103 -7.53 8.48 1.76
C GLY A 103 -8.54 8.89 0.68
N CYS A 104 -9.25 10.01 0.82
CA CYS A 104 -10.04 10.59 -0.28
C CYS A 104 -9.20 11.57 -1.10
N PHE A 105 -9.53 11.79 -2.37
CA PHE A 105 -8.97 12.89 -3.15
C PHE A 105 -10.05 13.68 -3.88
N LYS A 106 -9.70 14.88 -4.32
CA LYS A 106 -10.47 15.69 -5.26
C LYS A 106 -9.55 16.25 -6.34
N LEU A 107 -9.94 16.09 -7.59
CA LEU A 107 -9.21 16.54 -8.77
C LEU A 107 -10.10 17.50 -9.56
N ASP A 108 -9.56 18.68 -9.86
CA ASP A 108 -10.22 19.66 -10.72
C ASP A 108 -10.23 19.20 -12.18
N ASP A 109 -11.14 19.78 -12.97
CA ASP A 109 -11.26 19.51 -14.40
C ASP A 109 -10.03 20.04 -15.15
N THR A 110 -9.02 19.17 -15.29
CA THR A 110 -7.68 19.53 -15.75
C THR A 110 -7.51 19.11 -17.21
N PRO A 111 -7.21 20.04 -18.14
CA PRO A 111 -6.90 19.73 -19.52
C PRO A 111 -5.85 18.62 -19.63
N GLY A 112 -6.09 17.66 -20.52
CA GLY A 112 -5.22 16.49 -20.71
C GLY A 112 -5.52 15.30 -19.78
N LEU A 113 -6.40 15.46 -18.79
CA LEU A 113 -6.89 14.34 -17.97
C LEU A 113 -8.28 13.91 -18.41
N SER A 114 -8.49 12.59 -18.50
CA SER A 114 -9.79 11.99 -18.83
C SER A 114 -10.74 11.89 -17.63
N TYR A 115 -10.30 12.31 -16.45
CA TYR A 115 -11.05 12.21 -15.21
C TYR A 115 -10.96 13.50 -14.41
N SER A 116 -12.11 13.94 -13.91
CA SER A 116 -12.25 15.00 -12.91
C SER A 116 -13.29 14.60 -11.88
N GLY A 117 -13.15 15.09 -10.64
CA GLY A 117 -14.02 14.72 -9.53
C GLY A 117 -13.27 14.11 -8.34
N SER A 118 -13.99 13.35 -7.53
CA SER A 118 -13.47 12.79 -6.27
C SER A 118 -13.34 11.28 -6.32
N GLY A 119 -12.46 10.73 -5.51
CA GLY A 119 -12.28 9.29 -5.38
C GLY A 119 -11.46 8.96 -4.14
N THR A 120 -10.86 7.77 -4.12
CA THR A 120 -9.96 7.35 -3.05
C THR A 120 -8.54 7.23 -3.57
N TRP A 121 -7.55 7.42 -2.71
CA TRP A 121 -6.16 7.19 -3.03
C TRP A 121 -5.51 6.32 -1.97
N ASP A 122 -4.54 5.54 -2.41
CA ASP A 122 -3.76 4.67 -1.56
C ASP A 122 -2.29 4.82 -1.86
N THR A 123 -1.46 4.50 -0.86
CA THR A 123 -0.01 4.40 -1.00
C THR A 123 0.35 2.95 -0.84
N GLU A 124 0.82 2.31 -1.91
CA GLU A 124 1.42 0.99 -1.77
C GLU A 124 2.77 1.16 -1.09
N TRP A 125 2.82 0.79 0.21
CA TRP A 125 3.99 0.98 1.07
C TRP A 125 5.28 0.37 0.50
N ILE A 126 5.17 -0.68 -0.33
CA ILE A 126 6.31 -1.50 -0.74
C ILE A 126 7.21 -0.79 -1.77
N ASP A 127 6.65 0.08 -2.62
CA ASP A 127 7.43 0.82 -3.64
C ASP A 127 7.18 2.34 -3.61
N GLY A 128 6.50 2.82 -2.55
CA GLY A 128 6.17 4.23 -2.39
C GLY A 128 5.16 4.76 -3.42
N GLN A 129 4.70 3.94 -4.36
CA GLN A 129 3.76 4.36 -5.40
C GLN A 129 2.42 4.75 -4.77
N PHE A 130 1.86 5.86 -5.24
CA PHE A 130 0.48 6.23 -4.94
C PHE A 130 -0.41 5.83 -6.11
N VAL A 131 -1.64 5.41 -5.80
CA VAL A 131 -2.65 5.04 -6.80
C VAL A 131 -3.92 5.83 -6.51
N LEU A 132 -4.50 6.45 -7.53
CA LEU A 132 -5.80 7.11 -7.49
C LEU A 132 -6.87 6.20 -8.05
N TYR A 133 -7.99 6.10 -7.34
CA TYR A 133 -9.13 5.28 -7.69
C TYR A 133 -10.39 6.12 -7.84
N ALA A 134 -11.11 5.93 -8.93
CA ALA A 134 -12.47 6.45 -9.09
C ALA A 134 -13.41 5.80 -8.05
N PRO A 135 -14.62 6.33 -7.82
CA PRO A 135 -15.59 5.75 -6.90
C PRO A 135 -15.91 4.27 -7.16
N GLU A 136 -15.83 3.82 -8.42
CA GLU A 136 -16.02 2.42 -8.83
C GLU A 136 -14.79 1.54 -8.64
N LYS A 137 -13.75 2.04 -7.97
CA LYS A 137 -12.42 1.42 -7.79
C LYS A 137 -11.62 1.20 -9.07
N THR A 138 -11.98 1.89 -10.15
CA THR A 138 -11.18 1.94 -11.37
C THR A 138 -9.92 2.78 -11.12
N ILE A 139 -8.75 2.27 -11.49
CA ILE A 139 -7.49 3.02 -11.39
C ILE A 139 -7.53 4.18 -12.38
N ILE A 140 -7.39 5.40 -11.86
CA ILE A 140 -7.31 6.63 -12.66
C ILE A 140 -5.85 6.93 -12.99
N ALA A 141 -4.98 6.78 -11.99
CA ALA A 141 -3.58 7.17 -12.09
C ALA A 141 -2.73 6.39 -11.10
N THR A 142 -1.48 6.18 -11.48
CA THR A 142 -0.41 5.75 -10.58
C THR A 142 0.70 6.77 -10.69
N GLY A 143 1.35 7.09 -9.57
CA GLY A 143 2.57 7.88 -9.62
C GLY A 143 3.50 7.54 -8.47
N MET A 144 4.71 8.09 -8.55
CA MET A 144 5.68 8.02 -7.46
C MET A 144 5.73 9.39 -6.78
N PRO A 145 5.49 9.48 -5.47
CA PRO A 145 5.71 10.70 -4.74
C PRO A 145 7.22 10.95 -4.67
N SER A 146 7.69 11.96 -5.39
CA SER A 146 9.04 12.52 -5.22
C SER A 146 8.86 13.83 -4.48
N ASP A 147 9.11 13.83 -3.16
CA ASP A 147 9.03 14.90 -2.14
C ASP A 147 7.86 15.92 -2.21
N TYR A 148 7.53 16.48 -3.38
CA TYR A 148 6.46 17.45 -3.64
C TYR A 148 5.75 17.28 -5.00
N GLU A 149 6.02 16.25 -5.80
CA GLU A 149 5.47 16.08 -7.16
C GLU A 149 4.62 14.82 -7.33
N ILE A 150 3.55 14.94 -8.12
CA ILE A 150 2.63 13.86 -8.53
C ILE A 150 2.44 13.97 -10.04
N THR A 151 2.80 12.93 -10.78
CA THR A 151 2.55 12.88 -12.24
C THR A 151 1.34 12.00 -12.54
N ILE A 152 0.36 12.53 -13.28
CA ILE A 152 -0.85 11.83 -13.72
C ILE A 152 -0.96 11.99 -15.24
N ASN A 153 -0.85 10.90 -16.00
CA ASN A 153 -0.96 10.90 -17.46
C ASN A 153 -0.09 11.99 -18.16
N GLY A 154 1.09 12.28 -17.62
CA GLY A 154 2.01 13.31 -18.13
C GLY A 154 1.82 14.71 -17.54
N VAL A 155 0.74 14.97 -16.78
CA VAL A 155 0.54 16.23 -16.05
C VAL A 155 1.22 16.15 -14.70
N ILE A 156 2.09 17.12 -14.40
CA ILE A 156 2.82 17.20 -13.12
C ILE A 156 2.08 18.12 -12.16
N PHE A 157 1.83 17.65 -10.94
CA PHE A 157 1.21 18.38 -9.85
C PHE A 157 2.23 18.63 -8.74
N ARG A 158 2.50 19.89 -8.39
CA ARG A 158 3.44 20.28 -7.32
C ARG A 158 2.74 20.76 -6.05
N LYS A 159 3.23 20.32 -4.89
CA LYS A 159 2.74 20.71 -3.57
C LYS A 159 3.15 22.17 -3.29
N SER A 160 2.18 23.03 -3.01
CA SER A 160 2.35 24.46 -2.66
C SER A 160 2.86 25.43 -3.75
N ALA A 161 2.78 25.10 -5.04
CA ALA A 161 2.98 26.15 -6.04
C ALA A 161 1.84 27.20 -5.92
N PRO A 162 2.13 28.49 -5.67
CA PRO A 162 1.10 29.51 -5.78
C PRO A 162 0.59 29.52 -7.23
N CYS A 163 -0.72 29.63 -7.41
CA CYS A 163 -1.26 29.96 -8.73
C CYS A 163 -0.62 31.30 -9.14
N GLN A 164 0.19 31.33 -10.20
CA GLN A 164 0.70 32.58 -10.79
C GLN A 164 -0.22 33.04 -11.91
#